data_AF-F8C174-F1
#
_entry.id   AF-F8C174-F1
#
_cell.length_a   1.000
_cell.length_b   1.000
_cell.length_c   1.000
_cell.angle_alpha   90.00
_cell.angle_beta   90.00
_cell.angle_gamma   90.00
#
_symmetry.space_group_name_H-M   'P 1'
#
loop_
_entity.id
_entity.type
_entity.pdbx_description
1 polymer ?
#
loop_
_entity_poly.entity_id
_entity_poly.type
_entity_poly.pdbx_seq_one_letter_code
_entity_poly.pdbx_strand_id
1 'polypeptide(L)'
;MSATLGKDQTTNGALGLPQSVVVALLRGRHARKGGTTPRKRGQNLSKIAASYTREEILTEPGIGPRNADRIETWLATQGLGYRCEKRF
;
A
#
# COMPACT_ATOMS: atom_id res chain seq x y z
N MET A 1 24.20 -11.98 25.87
CA MET A 1 22.97 -12.70 26.24
C MET A 1 21.83 -12.07 25.47
N SER A 2 21.22 -12.90 24.61
CA SER A 2 20.21 -12.58 23.61
C SER A 2 18.88 -12.13 24.22
N ALA A 3 18.13 -11.31 23.48
CA ALA A 3 16.71 -11.60 23.20
C ALA A 3 16.23 -10.76 22.01
N THR A 4 16.12 -11.46 20.89
CA THR A 4 15.54 -11.07 19.61
C THR A 4 14.05 -10.74 19.79
N LEU A 5 13.64 -9.49 19.57
CA LEU A 5 12.23 -9.18 19.33
C LEU A 5 11.97 -9.28 17.83
N GLY A 6 11.44 -10.45 17.46
CA GLY A 6 11.09 -10.82 16.10
C GLY A 6 10.17 -9.78 15.46
N LYS A 7 10.57 -9.32 14.28
CA LYS A 7 9.70 -8.60 13.35
C LYS A 7 8.61 -9.58 12.92
N ASP A 8 7.44 -9.50 13.54
CA ASP A 8 6.22 -10.15 13.05
C ASP A 8 5.76 -9.41 11.78
N GLN A 9 6.46 -9.71 10.69
CA GLN A 9 6.06 -9.36 9.35
C GLN A 9 4.98 -10.37 8.99
N THR A 10 3.71 -10.08 9.31
CA THR A 10 2.57 -10.87 8.84
C THR A 10 2.48 -10.73 7.31
N THR A 11 3.36 -11.43 6.60
CA THR A 11 3.43 -11.47 5.15
C THR A 11 2.37 -12.42 4.64
N ASN A 12 1.22 -11.89 4.26
CA ASN A 12 0.36 -12.60 3.31
C ASN A 12 1.06 -12.59 1.94
N GLY A 13 1.74 -13.70 1.60
CA GLY A 13 2.15 -14.11 0.25
C GLY A 13 3.26 -13.32 -0.44
N ALA A 14 4.47 -13.89 -0.46
CA ALA A 14 5.69 -13.63 -1.27
C ALA A 14 6.24 -12.18 -1.41
N LEU A 15 5.43 -11.14 -1.46
CA LEU A 15 5.80 -9.72 -1.39
C LEU A 15 4.73 -8.96 -0.58
N GLY A 16 4.41 -9.47 0.62
CA GLY A 16 3.44 -8.82 1.50
C GLY A 16 3.87 -7.39 1.83
N LEU A 17 2.95 -6.43 1.71
CA LEU A 17 3.22 -5.05 2.09
C LEU A 17 3.51 -4.96 3.60
N PRO A 18 4.46 -4.12 4.03
CA PRO A 18 4.66 -3.85 5.45
C PRO A 18 3.37 -3.36 6.09
N GLN A 19 3.11 -3.76 7.34
CA GLN A 19 1.89 -3.37 8.05
C GLN A 19 1.71 -1.85 8.13
N SER A 20 2.81 -1.08 8.26
CA SER A 20 2.76 0.38 8.23
C SER A 20 2.22 0.93 6.91
N VAL A 21 2.58 0.31 5.78
CA VAL A 21 2.08 0.67 4.45
C VAL A 21 0.60 0.31 4.31
N VAL A 22 0.20 -0.87 4.79
CA VAL A 22 -1.22 -1.28 4.79
C VAL A 22 -2.06 -0.29 5.60
N VAL A 23 -1.60 0.09 6.79
CA VAL A 23 -2.29 1.08 7.64
C VAL A 23 -2.36 2.44 6.96
N ALA A 24 -1.28 2.90 6.33
CA ALA A 24 -1.26 4.15 5.57
C ALA A 24 -2.28 4.13 4.43
N LEU A 25 -2.33 3.07 3.62
CA LEU A 25 -3.31 2.93 2.54
C LEU A 25 -4.76 2.88 3.04
N LEU A 26 -5.03 2.17 4.14
CA LEU A 26 -6.37 2.06 4.72
C LEU A 26 -6.87 3.39 5.33
N ARG A 27 -5.97 4.32 5.68
CA ARG A 27 -6.30 5.61 6.29
C ARG A 27 -6.06 6.81 5.37
N GLY A 28 -5.35 6.61 4.26
CA GLY A 28 -4.95 7.66 3.33
C GLY A 28 -6.08 8.16 2.44
N ARG A 29 -5.73 9.10 1.56
CA ARG A 29 -6.67 9.87 0.72
C ARG A 29 -7.66 9.00 -0.07
N HIS A 30 -7.19 7.90 -0.66
CA HIS A 30 -8.00 7.04 -1.53
C HIS A 30 -8.70 5.89 -0.81
N ALA A 31 -8.64 5.80 0.53
CA ALA A 31 -9.20 4.69 1.31
C ALA A 31 -10.68 4.39 0.98
N ARG A 32 -11.48 5.44 0.73
CA ARG A 32 -12.91 5.30 0.39
C ARG A 32 -13.15 4.54 -0.93
N LYS A 33 -12.18 4.51 -1.86
CA LYS A 33 -12.30 3.77 -3.13
C LYS A 33 -12.32 2.25 -2.93
N GLY A 34 -11.84 1.76 -1.78
CA GLY A 34 -11.96 0.36 -1.38
C GLY A 34 -13.28 -0.01 -0.67
N GLY A 35 -14.17 0.96 -0.43
CA GLY A 35 -15.47 0.77 0.19
C GLY A 35 -15.65 1.49 1.53
N THR A 36 -16.86 1.40 2.08
CA THR A 36 -17.29 2.16 3.27
C THR A 36 -16.88 1.52 4.60
N THR A 37 -16.58 0.22 4.63
CA THR A 37 -16.21 -0.51 5.86
C THR A 37 -14.73 -0.87 5.88
N PRO A 38 -14.09 -1.00 7.06
CA PRO A 38 -12.69 -1.45 7.17
C PRO A 38 -12.43 -2.78 6.45
N ARG A 39 -13.35 -3.74 6.58
CA ARG A 39 -13.27 -5.04 5.92
C ARG A 39 -13.22 -4.92 4.39
N LYS A 40 -14.13 -4.12 3.81
CA LYS A 40 -14.15 -3.89 2.34
C LYS A 40 -12.87 -3.21 1.87
N ARG A 41 -12.36 -2.22 2.62
CA ARG A 41 -11.09 -1.54 2.30
C ARG A 41 -9.91 -2.50 2.31
N GLY A 42 -9.84 -3.41 3.28
CA GLY A 42 -8.80 -4.46 3.32
C GLY A 42 -8.87 -5.41 2.13
N GLN A 43 -10.07 -5.83 1.73
CA GLN A 43 -10.28 -6.68 0.55
C GLN A 43 -9.92 -5.97 -0.76
N ASN A 44 -10.09 -4.65 -0.83
CA ASN A 44 -9.83 -3.83 -2.01
C ASN A 44 -8.54 -3.00 -1.88
N LEU A 45 -7.55 -3.48 -1.12
CA LEU A 45 -6.34 -2.72 -0.84
C LEU A 45 -5.58 -2.35 -2.12
N SER A 46 -5.56 -3.25 -3.10
CA SER A 46 -4.90 -3.02 -4.39
C SER A 46 -5.60 -1.96 -5.23
N LYS A 47 -6.93 -1.93 -5.19
CA LYS A 47 -7.74 -0.85 -5.78
C LYS A 47 -7.46 0.50 -5.12
N ILE A 48 -7.29 0.53 -3.81
CA ILE A 48 -6.90 1.76 -3.08
C ILE A 48 -5.51 2.22 -3.54
N ALA A 49 -4.52 1.32 -3.55
CA ALA A 49 -3.15 1.65 -3.94
C ALA A 49 -3.05 2.09 -5.42
N ALA A 50 -3.68 1.39 -6.35
CA ALA A 50 -3.71 1.73 -7.78
C ALA A 50 -4.42 3.07 -8.08
N SER A 51 -5.15 3.62 -7.10
CA SER A 51 -5.82 4.90 -7.24
C SER A 51 -4.91 6.12 -7.03
N TYR A 52 -3.73 5.91 -6.41
CA TYR A 52 -2.71 6.94 -6.24
C TYR A 52 -1.91 7.12 -7.53
N THR A 53 -1.46 8.35 -7.79
CA THR A 53 -0.23 8.54 -8.60
C THR A 53 1.00 8.27 -7.74
N ARG A 54 2.17 8.12 -8.38
CA ARG A 54 3.43 7.93 -7.65
C ARG A 54 3.80 9.16 -6.81
N GLU A 55 3.43 10.35 -7.24
CA GLU A 55 3.63 11.59 -6.49
C GLU A 55 2.68 11.66 -5.30
N GLU A 56 1.40 11.33 -5.49
CA GLU A 56 0.41 11.35 -4.41
C GLU A 56 0.79 10.39 -3.28
N ILE A 57 1.23 9.17 -3.60
CA ILE A 57 1.57 8.17 -2.56
C ILE A 57 2.80 8.59 -1.75
N LEU A 58 3.74 9.34 -2.33
CA LEU A 58 4.91 9.87 -1.62
C LEU A 58 4.55 10.99 -0.63
N THR A 59 3.36 11.59 -0.76
CA THR A 59 2.86 12.57 0.21
C THR A 59 2.15 11.92 1.41
N GLU A 60 1.87 10.62 1.36
CA GLU A 60 1.22 9.91 2.46
C GLU A 60 2.20 9.68 3.62
N PRO A 61 1.82 10.02 4.87
CA PRO A 61 2.69 9.84 6.03
C PRO A 61 3.14 8.38 6.19
N GLY A 62 4.46 8.19 6.33
CA GLY A 62 5.06 6.85 6.49
C GLY A 62 5.30 6.10 5.17
N ILE A 63 5.00 6.72 4.02
CA ILE A 63 5.35 6.18 2.71
C ILE A 63 6.47 7.02 2.07
N GLY A 64 7.70 6.56 2.24
CA GLY A 64 8.85 7.08 1.49
C GLY A 64 9.08 6.33 0.17
N PRO A 65 10.08 6.75 -0.63
CA PRO A 65 10.39 6.16 -1.94
C PRO A 65 10.50 4.64 -1.94
N ARG A 66 11.23 4.06 -0.96
CA ARG A 66 11.37 2.61 -0.83
C ARG A 66 10.02 1.89 -0.63
N ASN A 67 9.08 2.50 0.08
CA ASN A 67 7.75 1.92 0.27
C ASN A 67 6.88 2.12 -0.97
N ALA A 68 7.03 3.24 -1.69
CA ALA A 68 6.39 3.43 -2.99
C ALA A 68 6.83 2.36 -4.00
N ASP A 69 8.12 2.10 -4.13
CA ASP A 69 8.64 1.07 -5.06
C ASP A 69 8.15 -0.35 -4.67
N ARG A 70 8.01 -0.62 -3.37
CA ARG A 70 7.42 -1.87 -2.87
C ARG A 70 5.95 -2.00 -3.23
N ILE A 71 5.17 -0.93 -3.08
CA ILE A 71 3.76 -0.90 -3.47
C ILE A 71 3.63 -1.09 -4.97
N GLU A 72 4.47 -0.43 -5.77
CA GLU A 72 4.51 -0.59 -7.23
C GLU A 72 4.80 -2.04 -7.63
N THR A 73 5.82 -2.66 -7.04
CA THR A 73 6.14 -4.08 -7.26
C THR A 73 4.98 -4.99 -6.85
N TRP A 74 4.37 -4.73 -5.69
CA TRP A 74 3.21 -5.49 -5.20
C TRP A 74 1.94 -5.30 -6.06
N LEU A 75 1.75 -4.14 -6.68
CA LEU A 75 0.70 -3.92 -7.66
C LEU A 75 1.00 -4.68 -8.96
N ALA A 76 2.25 -4.69 -9.41
CA ALA A 76 2.67 -5.39 -10.62
C ALA A 76 2.45 -6.91 -10.53
N THR A 77 2.64 -7.53 -9.35
CA THR A 77 2.31 -8.97 -9.16
C THR A 77 0.81 -9.28 -9.34
N GLN A 78 -0.05 -8.26 -9.30
CA GLN A 78 -1.48 -8.34 -9.51
C GLN A 78 -1.92 -7.79 -10.88
N GLY A 79 -0.97 -7.44 -11.77
CA GLY A 79 -1.25 -6.82 -13.07
C GLY A 79 -1.76 -5.39 -12.98
N LEU A 80 -1.50 -4.70 -11.87
CA LEU A 80 -1.90 -3.31 -11.63
C LEU A 80 -0.67 -2.39 -11.58
N GLY A 81 -0.92 -1.09 -11.63
CA GLY A 81 0.08 -0.05 -11.40
C GLY A 81 -0.55 1.16 -10.74
N TYR A 82 0.27 2.16 -10.44
CA TYR A 82 -0.23 3.47 -10.04
C TYR A 82 -1.06 4.09 -11.17
N ARG A 83 -1.98 4.98 -10.78
CA ARG A 83 -2.74 5.79 -11.73
C ARG A 83 -1.77 6.72 -12.46
N CYS A 84 -1.66 6.57 -13.78
CA CYS A 84 -0.98 7.55 -14.61
C CYS A 84 -1.71 8.89 -14.55
N GLU A 85 -1.00 9.96 -14.22
CA GLU A 85 -1.54 11.31 -14.33
C GLU A 85 -1.63 11.69 -15.81
N LYS A 86 -2.83 12.07 -16.28
CA LYS A 86 -3.00 12.62 -17.62
C LYS A 86 -2.48 14.05 -17.62
N ARG A 87 -1.27 14.26 -18.14
CA ARG A 87 -0.80 15.60 -18.50
C ARG A 87 -1.45 15.97 -19.83
N PHE A 88 -2.27 17.03 -19.81
CA PHE A 88 -2.85 17.64 -21.01
C PHE A 88 -1.87 18.63 -21.62
#